data_AF-A0A967GDT9-F1
#
_entry.id   AF-A0A967GDT9-F1
#
_cell.length_a   1.000
_cell.length_b   1.000
_cell.length_c   1.000
_cell.angle_alpha   90.00
_cell.angle_beta   90.00
_cell.angle_gamma   90.00
#
_symmetry.space_group_name_H-M   'P 1'
#
loop_
_entity.id
_entity.type
_entity.pdbx_description
1 polymer ?
#
loop_
_entity_poly.entity_id
_entity_poly.type
_entity_poly.pdbx_seq_one_letter_code
_entity_poly.pdbx_strand_id
1 'polypeptide(L)' 'PTIIKGDYTPRFKLKLAHKDAKLAEALFAGGSVPLPIHEHARSLLDAAMDAGYGEEDASAVSRIVEQRMGRPIRKG' A
#
# COMPACT_ATOMS: atom_id res chain seq x y z
N PRO A 1 -14.60 -2.11 -9.55
CA PRO A 1 -13.58 -1.45 -8.69
C PRO A 1 -12.43 -0.88 -9.55
N THR A 2 -11.73 0.18 -9.12
CA THR A 2 -10.68 0.89 -9.90
C THR A 2 -9.47 0.01 -10.23
N ILE A 3 -9.04 -0.82 -9.28
CA ILE A 3 -7.96 -1.81 -9.45
C ILE A 3 -8.24 -2.76 -10.62
N ILE A 4 -9.49 -3.24 -10.75
CA ILE A 4 -9.91 -4.13 -11.85
C ILE A 4 -9.80 -3.41 -13.20
N LYS A 5 -10.01 -2.09 -13.23
CA LYS A 5 -9.88 -1.25 -14.42
C LYS A 5 -8.43 -0.79 -14.67
N GLY A 6 -7.51 -1.05 -13.74
CA GLY A 6 -6.14 -0.52 -13.79
C GLY A 6 -6.06 1.01 -13.66
N ASP A 7 -7.11 1.65 -13.15
CA ASP A 7 -7.15 3.11 -12.94
C ASP A 7 -6.60 3.44 -11.56
N TYR A 8 -5.43 4.08 -11.54
CA TYR A 8 -4.73 4.53 -10.35
C TYR A 8 -4.60 6.06 -10.29
N THR A 9 -5.50 6.76 -10.98
CA THR A 9 -5.59 8.23 -10.91
C THR A 9 -5.77 8.67 -9.46
N PRO A 10 -4.91 9.55 -8.91
CA PRO A 10 -4.83 9.79 -7.48
C PRO A 10 -6.08 10.49 -6.94
N ARG A 11 -6.80 9.80 -6.04
CA ARG A 11 -7.84 10.39 -5.17
C ARG A 11 -7.33 10.50 -3.75
N PHE A 12 -6.52 9.52 -3.35
CA PHE A 12 -5.71 9.57 -2.16
C PHE A 12 -4.32 9.02 -2.48
N LYS A 13 -3.29 9.87 -2.45
CA LYS A 13 -1.96 9.50 -2.92
C LYS A 13 -1.33 8.41 -2.05
N LEU A 14 -0.63 7.46 -2.66
CA LEU A 14 0.05 6.38 -1.97
C LEU A 14 1.06 6.89 -0.94
N LYS A 15 1.81 7.95 -1.25
CA LYS A 15 2.73 8.57 -0.29
C LYS A 15 2.04 9.11 0.98
N LEU A 16 0.77 9.52 0.87
CA LEU A 16 0.00 9.97 2.04
C LEU A 16 -0.43 8.77 2.89
N ALA A 17 -0.92 7.70 2.26
CA ALA A 17 -1.22 6.44 2.94
C ALA A 17 0.02 5.86 3.66
N HIS A 18 1.19 5.91 3.00
CA HIS A 18 2.47 5.50 3.59
C HIS A 18 2.87 6.34 4.80
N LYS A 19 2.75 7.67 4.69
CA LYS A 19 2.99 8.60 5.80
C LYS A 19 2.04 8.31 6.97
N ASP A 20 0.75 8.13 6.71
CA ASP A 20 -0.24 7.85 7.75
C ASP A 20 0.00 6.48 8.42
N ALA A 21 0.46 5.47 7.68
CA ALA A 21 0.86 4.19 8.24
C ALA A 21 2.03 4.36 9.23
N LYS A 22 3.06 5.15 8.89
CA LYS A 22 4.17 5.45 9.82
C LYS A 22 3.72 6.20 11.07
N LEU A 23 2.76 7.12 10.94
CA LEU A 23 2.19 7.83 12.09
C LEU A 23 1.41 6.87 13.01
N ALA A 24 0.66 5.94 12.43
CA ALA A 24 -0.02 4.89 13.21
C ALA A 24 1.00 4.00 13.94
N GLU A 25 2.06 3.54 13.28
CA GLU A 25 3.13 2.76 13.92
C GLU A 25 3.75 3.52 15.11
N ALA A 26 4.06 4.81 14.93
CA ALA A 26 4.61 5.66 15.99
C ALA A 26 3.65 5.82 17.18
N LEU A 27 2.34 5.89 16.94
CA LEU A 27 1.32 5.97 18.00
C LEU A 27 1.34 4.72 18.90
N PHE A 28 1.63 3.55 18.33
CA PHE A 28 1.61 2.28 19.07
C PHE A 28 3.01 1.81 19.51
N ALA A 29 4.09 2.48 19.11
CA ALA A 29 5.47 2.10 19.42
C ALA A 29 5.78 2.01 20.93
N GLY A 30 4.97 2.66 21.78
CA GLY A 30 5.08 2.57 23.25
C GLY A 30 4.12 1.56 23.90
N GLY A 31 3.28 0.87 23.13
CA GLY A 31 2.32 -0.11 23.60
C GLY A 31 2.83 -1.55 23.51
N SER A 32 2.31 -2.43 24.37
CA SER A 32 2.61 -3.87 24.38
C SER A 32 1.69 -4.69 23.45
N VAL A 33 1.00 -4.03 22.51
CA VAL A 33 0.07 -4.68 21.58
C VAL A 33 0.79 -5.00 20.26
N PRO A 34 0.93 -6.27 19.87
CA PRO A 34 1.48 -6.64 18.57
C PRO A 34 0.58 -6.17 17.42
N LEU A 35 1.16 -5.64 16.34
CA LEU A 35 0.41 -5.14 15.18
C LEU A 35 0.81 -5.83 13.86
N PRO A 36 0.78 -7.17 13.78
CA PRO A 36 1.31 -7.90 12.62
C PRO A 36 0.63 -7.56 11.29
N ILE A 37 -0.67 -7.24 11.32
CA ILE A 37 -1.41 -6.81 10.13
C ILE A 37 -0.96 -5.44 9.65
N HIS A 38 -0.69 -4.52 10.59
CA HIS A 38 -0.20 -3.19 10.28
C HIS A 38 1.22 -3.26 9.70
N GLU A 39 2.10 -4.03 10.33
CA GLU A 39 3.47 -4.25 9.86
C GLU A 39 3.49 -4.81 8.42
N HIS A 40 2.64 -5.80 8.14
CA HIS A 40 2.52 -6.35 6.79
C HIS A 40 2.00 -5.32 5.78
N ALA A 41 0.97 -4.55 6.14
CA ALA A 41 0.44 -3.49 5.29
C ALA A 41 1.49 -2.38 5.03
N ARG A 42 2.25 -1.99 6.06
CA ARG A 42 3.34 -1.00 5.94
C ARG A 42 4.44 -1.50 5.01
N SER A 43 4.82 -2.78 5.11
CA SER A 43 5.80 -3.40 4.20
C SER A 43 5.35 -3.38 2.74
N LEU A 44 4.05 -3.57 2.45
CA LEU A 44 3.53 -3.43 1.09
C LEU A 44 3.58 -1.97 0.59
N LEU A 45 3.28 -1.01 1.47
CA LEU A 45 3.39 0.41 1.15
C LEU A 45 4.84 0.84 0.92
N ASP A 46 5.79 0.35 1.72
CA ASP A 46 7.23 0.57 1.51
C ASP A 46 7.65 0.08 0.12
N ALA A 47 7.33 -1.18 -0.23
CA ALA A 47 7.66 -1.75 -1.53
C ALA A 47 7.03 -0.95 -2.69
N ALA A 48 5.81 -0.42 -2.51
CA ALA A 48 5.15 0.41 -3.51
C ALA A 48 5.79 1.80 -3.64
N MET A 49 6.28 2.39 -2.55
CA MET A 49 7.05 3.62 -2.57
C MET A 49 8.39 3.42 -3.30
N ASP A 50 9.09 2.32 -3.01
CA ASP A 50 10.37 1.97 -3.66
C ASP A 50 10.18 1.70 -5.16
N ALA A 51 9.04 1.16 -5.56
CA ALA A 51 8.66 0.97 -6.96
C ALA A 51 8.22 2.27 -7.68
N GLY A 52 8.22 3.42 -7.00
CA GLY A 52 7.92 4.73 -7.58
C GLY A 52 6.44 5.08 -7.66
N TYR A 53 5.55 4.35 -6.99
CA TYR A 53 4.09 4.57 -7.08
C TYR A 53 3.56 5.68 -6.14
N GLY A 54 4.44 6.46 -5.52
CA GLY A 54 4.08 7.42 -4.46
C GLY A 54 3.06 8.50 -4.87
N GLU A 55 3.05 8.93 -6.14
CA GLU A 55 2.12 9.94 -6.67
C GLU A 55 0.82 9.36 -7.22
N GLU A 56 0.73 8.04 -7.36
CA GLU A 56 -0.48 7.35 -7.78
C GLU A 56 -1.47 7.22 -6.61
N ASP A 57 -2.70 6.79 -6.90
CA ASP A 57 -3.66 6.43 -5.87
C ASP A 57 -3.12 5.32 -4.94
N ALA A 58 -3.50 5.33 -3.67
CA ALA A 58 -3.09 4.32 -2.69
C ALA A 58 -3.43 2.89 -3.14
N SER A 59 -4.47 2.73 -3.96
CA SER A 59 -4.80 1.44 -4.58
C SER A 59 -3.67 0.87 -5.47
N ALA A 60 -2.70 1.67 -5.90
CA ALA A 60 -1.52 1.21 -6.65
C ALA A 60 -0.63 0.23 -5.85
N VAL A 61 -0.79 0.14 -4.53
CA VAL A 61 -0.18 -0.91 -3.69
C VAL A 61 -0.54 -2.33 -4.18
N SER A 62 -1.71 -2.49 -4.81
CA SER A 62 -2.13 -3.76 -5.41
C SER A 62 -1.17 -4.27 -6.48
N ARG A 63 -0.40 -3.40 -7.15
CA ARG A 63 0.63 -3.83 -8.12
C ARG A 63 1.75 -4.64 -7.46
N ILE A 64 2.10 -4.35 -6.20
CA ILE A 64 3.07 -5.17 -5.44
C ILE A 64 2.51 -6.58 -5.22
N VAL A 65 1.21 -6.70 -4.97
CA VAL A 65 0.54 -8.00 -4.86
C VAL A 65 0.52 -8.71 -6.21
N GLU A 66 0.17 -8.01 -7.30
CA GLU A 66 0.20 -8.57 -8.67
C GLU A 66 1.60 -9.11 -9.03
N GLN A 67 2.66 -8.35 -8.70
CA GLN A 67 4.05 -8.77 -8.90
C GLN A 67 4.39 -10.05 -8.11
N ARG A 68 4.04 -10.10 -6.82
CA ARG A 68 4.28 -11.29 -5.98
C ARG A 68 3.50 -12.52 -6.44
N MET A 69 2.29 -12.34 -6.97
CA MET A 69 1.51 -13.42 -7.55
C MET A 69 1.99 -13.85 -8.94
N GLY A 70 2.82 -13.05 -9.61
CA GLY A 70 3.23 -13.27 -11.00
C GLY A 70 2.09 -13.09 -12.02
N ARG A 71 0.98 -12.45 -11.65
CA ARG A 71 -0.17 -12.20 -12.55
C ARG A 71 -1.03 -11.01 -12.10
N PRO A 72 -1.69 -10.30 -13.04
CA PRO A 72 -2.62 -9.23 -12.68
C PRO A 72 -3.87 -9.76 -11.95
N ILE A 73 -4.46 -8.90 -11.12
CA ILE A 73 -5.74 -9.15 -10.45
C ILE A 73 -6.92 -8.98 -11.43
N ARG A 74 -6.69 -8.25 -12.53
CA ARG A 74 -7.67 -7.99 -13.59
C ARG A 74 -8.06 -9.30 -14.28
N LYS A 75 -9.35 -9.47 -14.61
CA LYS A 75 -9.76 -10.54 -15.53
C LYS A 75 -9.24 -10.19 -16.93
N GLY A 76 -8.59 -11.16 -17.57
CA GLY A 76 -8.33 -11.11 -19.02
C GLY A 76 -9.63 -11.08 -19.81
#